data_AF-A0A936JMK1-F1
#
_entry.id   AF-A0A936JMK1-F1
#
_cell.length_a   1.000
_cell.length_b   1.000
_cell.length_c   1.000
_cell.angle_alpha   90.00
_cell.angle_beta   90.00
_cell.angle_gamma   90.00
#
_symmetry.space_group_name_H-M   'P 1'
#
loop_
_entity.id
_entity.type
_entity.pdbx_description
1 polymer ?
#
loop_
_entity_poly.entity_id
_entity_poly.type
_entity_poly.pdbx_seq_one_letter_code
_entity_poly.pdbx_strand_id
1 'polypeptide(L)'
;MKPALVASVLLASLVTALPVRADPPTEPWFGADKAKHFTISAALAATGYGLSALAIDGRKNRVVLGATLALGAGYSKEVLDAVGFGTPSWKDFVWDVLGTGVGVGVAFALDAAFSPSSASASRTAPAPR
;
A
#
# COMPACT_ATOMS: atom_id res chain seq x y z
N MET A 1 -16.91 3.43 8.18
CA MET A 1 -16.18 2.56 9.13
C MET A 1 -15.14 3.41 9.84
N LYS A 2 -15.00 3.34 11.17
CA LYS A 2 -14.09 4.23 11.92
C LYS A 2 -12.64 3.95 11.49
N PRO A 3 -11.81 4.96 11.14
CA PRO A 3 -10.43 4.74 10.67
C PRO A 3 -9.56 3.99 11.69
N ALA A 4 -9.93 4.06 12.97
CA ALA A 4 -9.35 3.25 14.05
C ALA A 4 -9.47 1.74 13.82
N LEU A 5 -10.56 1.24 13.24
CA LEU A 5 -10.74 -0.20 12.97
C LEU A 5 -9.82 -0.70 11.86
N VAL A 6 -9.53 0.13 10.85
CA VAL A 6 -8.63 -0.25 9.76
C VAL A 6 -7.16 -0.21 10.21
N ALA A 7 -6.80 0.79 11.02
CA ALA A 7 -5.49 0.84 11.68
C ALA A 7 -5.29 -0.34 12.65
N SER A 8 -6.34 -0.75 13.38
CA SER A 8 -6.29 -1.93 14.25
C SER A 8 -6.12 -3.24 13.47
N VAL A 9 -6.68 -3.37 12.27
CA VAL A 9 -6.43 -4.53 11.39
C VAL A 9 -4.98 -4.52 10.91
N LEU A 10 -4.45 -3.38 10.48
CA LEU A 10 -3.03 -3.24 10.08
C LEU A 10 -2.05 -3.57 11.21
N LEU A 11 -2.36 -3.18 12.45
CA LEU A 11 -1.55 -3.48 13.63
C LEU A 11 -1.69 -4.93 14.09
N ALA A 12 -2.89 -5.51 13.98
CA ALA A 12 -3.14 -6.91 14.35
C ALA A 12 -2.45 -7.90 13.40
N SER A 13 -2.36 -7.57 12.10
CA SER A 13 -1.59 -8.36 11.12
C SER A 13 -0.08 -8.32 11.37
N LEU A 14 0.42 -7.30 12.08
CA LEU A 14 1.85 -7.13 12.38
C LEU A 14 2.32 -7.93 13.60
N VAL A 15 1.40 -8.39 14.46
CA VAL A 15 1.73 -8.88 15.82
C VAL A 15 1.79 -10.42 15.95
N THR A 16 1.41 -11.21 14.94
CA THR A 16 1.29 -12.68 15.09
C THR A 16 2.41 -13.55 14.49
N ALA A 17 3.56 -13.00 14.09
CA ALA A 17 4.65 -13.80 13.51
C ALA A 17 5.80 -14.10 14.51
N LEU A 18 5.65 -15.16 15.31
CA LEU A 18 6.77 -15.89 15.94
C LEU A 18 7.11 -17.13 15.07
N PRO A 19 8.36 -17.60 15.13
CA PRO A 19 9.27 -17.60 13.99
C PRO A 19 8.75 -18.45 12.83
N VAL A 20 8.16 -17.80 11.83
CA VAL A 20 8.09 -18.38 10.49
C VAL A 20 9.53 -18.47 9.98
N ARG A 21 9.93 -19.67 9.57
CA ARG A 21 11.27 -20.06 9.16
C ARG A 21 11.87 -19.04 8.18
N ALA A 22 12.66 -18.10 8.68
CA ALA A 22 13.17 -17.00 7.87
C ALA A 22 14.03 -17.49 6.70
N ASP A 23 14.11 -16.66 5.68
CA ASP A 23 14.89 -16.78 4.46
C ASP A 23 16.30 -17.35 4.73
N PRO A 24 16.86 -18.13 3.78
CA PRO A 24 18.16 -18.75 3.97
C PRO A 24 19.22 -17.68 4.31
N PRO A 25 20.21 -17.98 5.17
CA PRO A 25 21.16 -17.00 5.71
C PRO A 25 21.89 -16.16 4.66
N THR A 26 21.96 -16.65 3.42
CA THR A 26 22.68 -16.07 2.29
C THR A 26 21.80 -15.37 1.26
N GLU A 27 20.49 -15.29 1.47
CA GLU A 27 19.61 -14.64 0.49
C GLU A 27 19.97 -13.14 0.32
N PRO A 28 20.23 -12.68 -0.91
CA PRO A 28 20.70 -11.32 -1.16
C PRO A 28 19.59 -10.28 -0.99
N TRP A 29 19.99 -9.10 -0.49
CA TRP A 29 19.10 -7.94 -0.36
C TRP A 29 18.71 -7.29 -1.69
N PHE A 30 19.44 -7.57 -2.77
CA PHE A 30 19.20 -6.98 -4.08
C PHE A 30 19.22 -8.08 -5.15
N GLY A 31 18.31 -8.00 -6.11
CA GLY A 31 18.20 -8.95 -7.20
C GLY A 31 16.90 -8.78 -7.98
N ALA A 32 16.78 -9.50 -9.09
CA ALA A 32 15.58 -9.46 -9.93
C ALA A 32 14.31 -9.87 -9.16
N ASP A 33 14.46 -10.77 -8.19
CA ASP A 33 13.39 -11.21 -7.30
C ASP A 33 12.85 -10.07 -6.43
N LYS A 34 13.75 -9.36 -5.73
CA LYS A 34 13.41 -8.18 -4.91
C LYS A 34 12.78 -7.04 -5.72
N ALA A 35 13.25 -6.86 -6.96
CA ALA A 35 12.66 -5.89 -7.88
C ALA A 35 11.20 -6.22 -8.26
N LYS A 36 10.83 -7.51 -8.34
CA LYS A 36 9.44 -7.93 -8.59
C LYS A 36 8.55 -7.58 -7.41
N HIS A 37 8.96 -7.94 -6.19
CA HIS A 37 8.26 -7.59 -4.95
C HIS A 37 7.99 -6.08 -4.87
N PHE A 38 9.04 -5.28 -5.04
CA PHE A 38 8.93 -3.82 -5.11
C PHE A 38 7.93 -3.35 -6.17
N THR A 39 8.07 -3.82 -7.41
CA THR A 39 7.30 -3.30 -8.54
C THR A 39 5.83 -3.71 -8.47
N ILE A 40 5.54 -4.97 -8.12
CA ILE A 40 4.17 -5.47 -7.95
C ILE A 40 3.49 -4.73 -6.79
N SER A 41 4.17 -4.58 -5.66
CA SER A 41 3.63 -3.88 -4.50
C SER A 41 3.39 -2.39 -4.77
N ALA A 42 4.30 -1.73 -5.52
CA ALA A 42 4.07 -0.36 -5.98
C ALA A 42 2.85 -0.24 -6.90
N ALA A 43 2.70 -1.16 -7.86
CA ALA A 43 1.56 -1.19 -8.77
C ALA A 43 0.24 -1.44 -8.03
N LEU A 44 0.20 -2.41 -7.11
CA LEU A 44 -0.97 -2.71 -6.29
C LEU A 44 -1.36 -1.51 -5.42
N ALA A 45 -0.39 -0.86 -4.79
CA ALA A 45 -0.60 0.29 -3.95
C ALA A 45 -1.18 1.48 -4.74
N ALA A 46 -0.57 1.81 -5.88
CA ALA A 46 -1.04 2.88 -6.75
C ALA A 46 -2.42 2.59 -7.33
N THR A 47 -2.67 1.35 -7.76
CA THR A 47 -3.96 0.93 -8.31
C THR A 47 -5.06 0.93 -7.25
N GLY A 48 -4.77 0.42 -6.05
CA GLY A 48 -5.68 0.45 -4.91
C GLY A 48 -6.03 1.88 -4.51
N TYR A 49 -5.04 2.78 -4.48
CA TYR A 49 -5.27 4.21 -4.30
C TYR A 49 -6.18 4.77 -5.40
N GLY A 50 -5.86 4.52 -6.68
CA GLY A 50 -6.62 5.06 -7.82
C GLY A 50 -8.07 4.58 -7.86
N LEU A 51 -8.30 3.28 -7.73
CA LEU A 51 -9.64 2.69 -7.72
C LEU A 51 -10.47 3.17 -6.52
N SER A 52 -9.83 3.41 -5.37
CA SER A 52 -10.54 3.94 -4.20
C SER A 52 -11.17 5.31 -4.45
N ALA A 53 -10.65 6.09 -5.41
CA ALA A 53 -11.24 7.39 -5.76
C ALA A 53 -12.65 7.27 -6.36
N LEU A 54 -13.04 6.09 -6.85
CA LEU A 54 -14.36 5.83 -7.42
C LEU A 54 -15.44 5.61 -6.36
N ALA A 55 -15.06 5.28 -5.11
CA ALA A 55 -16.02 4.83 -4.09
C ALA A 55 -15.77 5.42 -2.68
N ILE A 56 -14.61 6.03 -2.44
CA ILE A 56 -14.19 6.47 -1.11
C ILE A 56 -13.68 7.91 -1.15
N ASP A 57 -14.28 8.73 -0.30
CA ASP A 57 -13.90 10.12 -0.10
C ASP A 57 -12.63 10.26 0.75
N GLY A 58 -11.83 11.27 0.40
CA GLY A 58 -10.68 11.71 1.18
C GLY A 58 -9.40 10.92 0.91
N ARG A 59 -8.34 11.64 0.52
CA ARG A 59 -7.01 11.07 0.19
C ARG A 59 -6.44 10.15 1.27
N LYS A 60 -6.68 10.43 2.56
CA LYS A 60 -6.23 9.56 3.66
C LYS A 60 -6.81 8.15 3.58
N ASN A 61 -8.11 8.03 3.26
CA ASN A 61 -8.75 6.73 3.12
C ASN A 61 -8.23 5.98 1.89
N ARG A 62 -7.91 6.71 0.81
CA ARG A 62 -7.30 6.17 -0.40
C ARG A 62 -5.89 5.62 -0.16
N VAL A 63 -5.07 6.37 0.57
CA VAL A 63 -3.76 5.93 1.08
C VAL A 63 -3.89 4.64 1.86
N VAL A 64 -4.80 4.60 2.83
CA VAL A 64 -5.01 3.42 3.68
C VAL A 64 -5.44 2.21 2.86
N LEU A 65 -6.37 2.37 1.91
CA LEU A 65 -6.83 1.25 1.10
C LEU A 65 -5.72 0.74 0.17
N GLY A 66 -5.02 1.63 -0.53
CA GLY A 66 -3.89 1.26 -1.39
C GLY A 66 -2.78 0.54 -0.62
N ALA A 67 -2.39 1.06 0.54
CA ALA A 67 -1.38 0.44 1.39
C ALA A 67 -1.83 -0.92 1.94
N THR A 68 -3.08 -1.03 2.41
CA THR A 68 -3.62 -2.28 2.94
C THR A 68 -3.65 -3.37 1.87
N LEU A 69 -4.04 -3.04 0.64
CA LEU A 69 -4.09 -4.01 -0.46
C LEU A 69 -2.69 -4.54 -0.80
N ALA A 70 -1.69 -3.66 -0.95
CA ALA A 70 -0.34 -4.06 -1.30
C ALA A 70 0.38 -4.81 -0.17
N LEU A 71 0.36 -4.27 1.06
CA LEU A 71 0.97 -4.95 2.22
C LEU A 71 0.27 -6.27 2.54
N GLY A 72 -1.06 -6.31 2.40
CA GLY A 72 -1.84 -7.52 2.61
C GLY A 72 -1.45 -8.62 1.61
N ALA A 73 -1.21 -8.26 0.36
CA ALA A 73 -0.73 -9.19 -0.66
C ALA A 73 0.67 -9.73 -0.34
N GLY A 74 1.64 -8.85 -0.04
CA GLY A 74 3.00 -9.25 0.34
C GLY A 74 3.03 -10.14 1.59
N TYR A 75 2.34 -9.71 2.65
CA TYR A 75 2.23 -10.50 3.89
C TYR A 75 1.58 -11.87 3.64
N SER A 76 0.51 -11.91 2.85
CA SER A 76 -0.19 -13.16 2.53
C SER A 76 0.69 -14.09 1.71
N LYS A 77 1.51 -13.59 0.78
CA LYS A 77 2.50 -14.39 0.04
C LYS A 77 3.47 -15.04 1.02
N GLU A 78 4.05 -14.29 1.96
CA GLU A 78 5.01 -14.86 2.92
C GLU A 78 4.36 -15.89 3.87
N VAL A 79 3.10 -15.68 4.27
CA VAL A 79 2.35 -16.68 5.05
C VAL A 79 2.10 -17.95 4.23
N LEU A 80 1.77 -17.83 2.93
CA LEU A 80 1.60 -18.98 2.05
C LEU A 80 2.92 -19.74 1.88
N ASP A 81 4.02 -19.02 1.71
CA ASP A 81 5.34 -19.63 1.62
C ASP A 81 5.69 -20.39 2.92
N ALA A 82 5.38 -19.81 4.08
CA ALA A 82 5.59 -20.41 5.38
C ALA A 82 4.83 -21.72 5.61
N VAL A 83 3.65 -21.88 5.01
CA VAL A 83 2.83 -23.10 5.12
C VAL A 83 3.11 -24.12 4.01
N GLY A 84 4.17 -23.91 3.22
CA GLY A 84 4.71 -24.91 2.30
C GLY A 84 4.52 -24.63 0.82
N PHE A 85 4.04 -23.43 0.44
CA PHE A 85 3.93 -23.03 -0.97
C PHE A 85 5.19 -22.38 -1.53
N GLY A 86 6.23 -22.20 -0.69
CA GLY A 86 7.47 -21.53 -1.07
C GLY A 86 8.49 -21.46 0.07
N THR A 87 9.41 -20.49 -0.01
CA THR A 87 10.36 -20.18 1.06
C THR A 87 10.08 -18.76 1.52
N PRO A 88 9.59 -18.55 2.75
CA PRO A 88 9.25 -17.21 3.19
C PRO A 88 10.53 -16.38 3.34
N SER A 89 10.45 -15.11 2.95
CA SER A 89 11.50 -14.12 3.00
C SER A 89 11.01 -12.82 3.64
N TRP A 90 11.56 -12.50 4.79
CA TRP A 90 11.41 -11.17 5.39
C TRP A 90 12.00 -10.08 4.48
N LYS A 91 13.06 -10.38 3.72
CA LYS A 91 13.64 -9.42 2.77
C LYS A 91 12.66 -9.11 1.64
N ASP A 92 11.96 -10.10 1.10
CA ASP A 92 10.87 -9.87 0.12
C ASP A 92 9.81 -8.92 0.68
N PHE A 93 9.36 -9.20 1.91
CA PHE A 93 8.37 -8.35 2.56
C PHE A 93 8.86 -6.91 2.77
N VAL A 94 10.15 -6.69 3.08
CA VAL A 94 10.73 -5.33 3.13
C VAL A 94 10.62 -4.64 1.77
N TRP A 95 10.89 -5.34 0.67
CA TRP A 95 10.73 -4.78 -0.67
C TRP A 95 9.26 -4.52 -1.03
N ASP A 96 8.33 -5.32 -0.52
CA ASP A 96 6.89 -5.05 -0.63
C ASP A 96 6.49 -3.77 0.11
N VAL A 97 7.04 -3.53 1.32
CA VAL A 97 6.83 -2.31 2.09
C VAL A 97 7.37 -1.08 1.34
N LEU A 98 8.60 -1.16 0.81
CA LEU A 98 9.20 -0.07 0.04
C LEU A 98 8.41 0.22 -1.24
N GLY A 99 8.04 -0.83 -1.98
CA GLY A 99 7.19 -0.73 -3.16
C GLY A 99 5.86 -0.07 -2.85
N THR A 100 5.19 -0.52 -1.79
CA THR A 100 3.93 0.06 -1.33
C THR A 100 4.07 1.56 -1.04
N GLY A 101 5.10 1.95 -0.30
CA GLY A 101 5.36 3.35 0.03
C GLY A 101 5.53 4.22 -1.21
N VAL A 102 6.31 3.74 -2.19
CA VAL A 102 6.51 4.43 -3.46
C VAL A 102 5.21 4.51 -4.26
N GLY A 103 4.47 3.40 -4.40
CA GLY A 103 3.22 3.35 -5.15
C GLY A 103 2.15 4.30 -4.61
N VAL A 104 1.91 4.26 -3.30
CA VAL A 104 1.00 5.21 -2.64
C VAL A 104 1.51 6.64 -2.76
N GLY A 105 2.81 6.88 -2.53
CA GLY A 105 3.40 8.21 -2.58
C GLY A 105 3.24 8.88 -3.94
N VAL A 106 3.53 8.14 -5.02
CA VAL A 106 3.34 8.59 -6.40
C VAL A 106 1.87 8.86 -6.68
N ALA A 107 0.97 7.92 -6.35
CA ALA A 107 -0.46 8.10 -6.60
C ALA A 107 -1.04 9.30 -5.83
N PHE A 108 -0.64 9.48 -4.57
CA PHE A 108 -1.02 10.63 -3.75
C PHE A 108 -0.50 11.95 -4.34
N ALA A 109 0.77 11.98 -4.78
CA ALA A 109 1.36 13.18 -5.38
C ALA A 109 0.63 13.59 -6.67
N LEU A 110 0.29 12.61 -7.52
CA LEU A 110 -0.50 12.85 -8.73
C LEU A 110 -1.90 13.36 -8.38
N ASP A 111 -2.61 12.71 -7.46
CA ASP A 111 -3.94 13.15 -7.00
C ASP A 111 -3.89 14.58 -6.41
N ALA A 112 -2.86 14.90 -5.63
CA ALA A 112 -2.66 16.24 -5.08
C ALA A 112 -2.37 17.30 -6.17
N ALA A 113 -1.57 16.97 -7.17
CA ALA A 113 -1.20 17.87 -8.25
C ALA A 113 -2.34 18.16 -9.23
N PHE A 114 -3.21 17.17 -9.49
CA PHE A 114 -4.26 17.27 -10.50
C PHE A 114 -5.68 17.45 -9.94
N SER A 115 -5.87 17.38 -8.62
CA SER A 115 -7.15 17.72 -8.00
C SER A 115 -7.44 19.24 -8.12
N PRO A 116 -8.61 19.66 -8.63
CA PRO A 116 -9.01 21.05 -8.66
C PRO A 116 -8.96 21.65 -7.24
N SER A 117 -8.25 22.77 -7.09
CA SER A 117 -8.27 23.52 -5.83
C SER A 117 -9.67 24.11 -5.62
N SER A 118 -10.30 23.87 -4.47
CA SER A 118 -11.60 24.46 -4.09
C SER A 118 -11.61 25.99 -4.18
N ALA A 119 -10.45 26.64 -4.21
CA ALA A 119 -10.27 28.08 -4.41
C ALA A 119 -10.69 28.59 -5.82
N SER A 120 -10.79 27.72 -6.83
CA SER A 120 -11.28 28.13 -8.16
C SER A 120 -12.81 28.20 -8.21
N ALA A 121 -13.52 27.43 -7.39
CA ALA A 121 -14.98 27.39 -7.39
C ALA A 121 -15.61 28.62 -6.72
N SER A 122 -14.93 29.24 -5.75
CA SER A 122 -15.42 30.43 -5.05
C SER A 122 -15.21 31.73 -5.83
N ARG A 123 -14.34 31.75 -6.86
CA ARG A 123 -14.03 32.97 -7.64
C ARG A 123 -15.03 33.23 -8.78
N THR A 124 -15.88 32.27 -9.10
CA THR A 124 -16.89 32.35 -10.17
C THR A 124 -18.34 32.42 -9.67
N ALA A 125 -18.58 32.52 -8.36
CA ALA A 125 -19.93 32.69 -7.83
C ALA A 125 -20.48 34.07 -8.27
N PRO A 126 -21.58 34.14 -9.04
CA PRO A 126 -22.20 35.40 -9.42
C PRO A 126 -22.73 36.10 -8.16
N ALA A 127 -22.60 37.43 -8.11
CA ALA A 127 -23.17 38.23 -7.02
C ALA A 127 -24.69 37.99 -6.93
N PRO A 128 -25.25 37.78 -5.73
CA PRO A 128 -26.70 37.65 -5.56
C PRO A 128 -27.37 38.97 -6.01
N ARG A 129 -28.42 38.83 -6.82
CA ARG A 129 -29.31 39.94 -7.22
C ARG A 129 -30.42 40.12 -6.20
#